data_AF-A0AAV2KL72-F1
#
_entry.id   AF-A0AAV2KL72-F1
#
_cell.length_a   1.000
_cell.length_b   1.000
_cell.length_c   1.000
_cell.angle_alpha   90.00
_cell.angle_beta   90.00
_cell.angle_gamma   90.00
#
_symmetry.space_group_name_H-M   'P 1'
#
loop_
_entity.id
_entity.type
_entity.pdbx_description
1 polymer ?
#
loop_
_entity_poly.entity_id
_entity_poly.type
_entity_poly.pdbx_seq_one_letter_code
_entity_poly.pdbx_strand_id
1 'polypeptide(L)'
;MGTAGFLVLLLSSSFLFEGNCLDDSGQKSESSELCPSDIESVLRQMSAALSAQQVEIRHLQEGIRHLQEENKHLLLENQATRTEVVSLQTEVVSLQTEVVSLQTEVVSLQTEVVSLQTEVVSLQTEVDSLQTEVVSLQTEVDSLQNNDKAQEAALERLQTSSSVTEHKVEALTHDKTVRQVAFSTALVESGGGQWFGPYSTDTTLVYKHVVTNTGNAYNPHTGIFTAPVRGVYHFHLHIFEDFGSYSSRVSLVKNGSKMVIANEYDSSGNGSASNSMSVLLEAGDVVYAVLWSSYRIYDNTNHFNTFSGHLLFTV
;
A
#
# COMPACT_ATOMS: atom_id res chain seq x y z
N MET A 1 -58.77 79.50 -0.08
CA MET A 1 -58.56 80.96 0.11
C MET A 1 -58.49 81.59 -1.26
N GLY A 2 -59.21 82.70 -1.50
CA GLY A 2 -59.29 83.43 -2.78
C GLY A 2 -60.66 83.30 -3.44
N THR A 3 -61.74 83.92 -2.94
CA THR A 3 -62.19 85.30 -3.22
C THR A 3 -61.92 85.79 -4.65
N ALA A 4 -62.94 85.77 -5.50
CA ALA A 4 -63.00 86.58 -6.72
C ALA A 4 -64.35 87.31 -6.73
N GLY A 5 -64.34 88.52 -6.16
CA GLY A 5 -65.45 89.46 -6.24
C GLY A 5 -65.57 90.00 -7.65
N PHE A 6 -66.77 89.95 -8.21
CA PHE A 6 -67.11 90.68 -9.43
C PHE A 6 -67.34 92.15 -9.06
N LEU A 7 -66.32 92.98 -9.28
CA LEU A 7 -66.38 94.42 -9.16
C LEU A 7 -67.19 94.98 -10.34
N VAL A 8 -68.34 95.59 -10.05
CA VAL A 8 -69.14 96.37 -11.00
C VAL A 8 -68.39 97.67 -11.29
N LEU A 9 -67.80 97.81 -12.48
CA LEU A 9 -67.25 99.08 -12.97
C LEU A 9 -68.39 99.93 -13.55
N LEU A 10 -68.87 100.88 -12.75
CA LEU A 10 -69.67 102.01 -13.23
C LEU A 10 -68.73 103.03 -13.87
N LEU A 11 -68.75 103.15 -15.21
CA LEU A 11 -68.07 104.24 -15.90
C LEU A 11 -68.86 105.53 -15.69
N SER A 12 -68.40 106.36 -14.74
CA SER A 12 -68.88 107.73 -14.55
C SER A 12 -68.30 108.64 -15.63
N SER A 13 -69.10 108.99 -16.64
CA SER A 13 -68.77 110.07 -17.57
C SER A 13 -69.41 111.37 -17.06
N SER A 14 -68.62 112.24 -16.42
CA SER A 14 -69.03 113.58 -16.03
C SER A 14 -68.96 114.51 -17.25
N PHE A 15 -70.09 115.07 -17.69
CA PHE A 15 -70.16 116.11 -18.72
C PHE A 15 -70.39 117.47 -18.06
N LEU A 16 -69.46 118.41 -18.23
CA LEU A 16 -69.54 119.84 -17.87
C LEU A 16 -69.85 120.63 -19.15
N PHE A 17 -70.85 121.52 -19.12
CA PHE A 17 -71.29 122.30 -20.27
C PHE A 17 -71.25 123.81 -19.95
N GLU A 18 -70.51 124.57 -20.75
CA GLU A 18 -70.52 126.04 -20.82
C GLU A 18 -70.79 126.42 -22.28
N GLY A 19 -71.89 127.14 -22.53
CA GLY A 19 -72.25 127.64 -23.86
C GLY A 19 -73.26 128.79 -23.77
N ASN A 20 -72.83 130.00 -24.13
CA ASN A 20 -73.64 131.22 -24.14
C ASN A 20 -74.58 131.28 -25.37
N CYS A 21 -75.83 131.68 -25.16
CA CYS A 21 -76.76 132.13 -26.20
C CYS A 21 -76.88 133.67 -26.20
N LEU A 22 -76.93 134.30 -27.37
CA LEU A 22 -77.29 135.71 -27.55
C LEU A 22 -78.66 135.78 -28.24
N ASP A 23 -79.55 136.56 -27.64
CA ASP A 23 -80.89 136.89 -28.15
C ASP A 23 -80.93 138.36 -28.57
N ASP A 24 -81.70 138.70 -29.61
CA ASP A 24 -81.93 140.08 -30.04
C ASP A 24 -83.26 140.57 -29.45
N SER A 25 -83.17 141.58 -28.58
CA SER A 25 -84.23 142.33 -27.88
C SER A 25 -84.84 141.69 -26.61
N GLY A 26 -84.14 141.90 -25.48
CA GLY A 26 -84.50 141.39 -24.16
C GLY A 26 -85.76 141.94 -23.48
N GLN A 27 -86.46 141.07 -22.76
CA GLN A 27 -86.62 141.12 -21.30
C GLN A 27 -87.23 139.81 -20.76
N LYS A 28 -86.80 139.44 -19.53
CA LYS A 28 -86.99 138.16 -18.82
C LYS A 28 -88.41 137.59 -18.79
N SER A 29 -88.50 136.29 -19.05
CA SER A 29 -89.48 135.37 -18.44
C SER A 29 -88.72 134.19 -17.82
N GLU A 30 -88.92 133.99 -16.51
CA GLU A 30 -88.67 132.72 -15.82
C GLU A 30 -89.70 131.71 -16.30
N SER A 31 -89.27 130.81 -17.17
CA SER A 31 -89.86 129.47 -17.31
C SER A 31 -88.78 128.55 -17.85
N SER A 32 -88.60 127.44 -17.15
CA SER A 32 -87.75 126.31 -17.52
C SER A 32 -88.16 125.74 -18.88
N GLU A 33 -87.49 126.19 -19.94
CA GLU A 33 -87.52 125.52 -21.24
C GLU A 33 -86.11 125.03 -21.57
N LEU A 34 -85.88 123.78 -21.21
CA LEU A 34 -84.77 122.98 -21.69
C LEU A 34 -84.96 122.86 -23.21
N CYS A 35 -84.12 123.54 -23.99
CA CYS A 35 -84.25 123.63 -25.44
C CYS A 35 -84.27 122.22 -26.08
N PRO A 36 -85.15 121.94 -27.07
CA PRO A 36 -85.21 120.65 -27.75
C PRO A 36 -83.86 120.20 -28.31
N SER A 37 -83.00 121.14 -28.71
CA SER A 37 -81.68 120.89 -29.31
C SER A 37 -80.61 120.41 -28.32
N ASP A 38 -80.68 120.79 -27.04
CA ASP A 38 -79.70 120.41 -26.01
C ASP A 38 -80.03 119.06 -25.36
N ILE A 39 -81.33 118.74 -25.24
CA ILE A 39 -81.81 117.41 -24.86
C ILE A 39 -81.39 116.38 -25.91
N GLU A 40 -81.52 116.70 -27.21
CA GLU A 40 -81.08 115.83 -28.31
C GLU A 40 -79.57 115.58 -28.28
N SER A 41 -78.75 116.60 -27.99
CA SER A 41 -77.29 116.48 -27.87
C SER A 41 -76.88 115.50 -26.76
N VAL A 42 -77.46 115.66 -25.56
CA VAL A 42 -77.19 114.79 -24.40
C VAL A 42 -77.71 113.38 -24.67
N LEU A 43 -78.93 113.22 -25.23
CA LEU A 43 -79.46 111.92 -25.62
C LEU A 43 -78.57 111.23 -26.67
N ARG A 44 -78.00 111.99 -27.61
CA ARG A 44 -77.10 111.45 -28.64
C ARG A 44 -75.74 111.06 -28.06
N GLN A 45 -75.20 111.82 -27.10
CA GLN A 45 -73.98 111.46 -26.37
C GLN A 45 -74.20 110.26 -25.42
N MET A 46 -75.31 110.21 -24.70
CA MET A 46 -75.67 109.05 -23.87
C MET A 46 -75.94 107.81 -24.72
N SER A 47 -76.57 107.95 -25.88
CA SER A 47 -76.75 106.87 -26.86
C SER A 47 -75.40 106.41 -27.43
N ALA A 48 -74.47 107.33 -27.72
CA ALA A 48 -73.12 107.01 -28.15
C ALA A 48 -72.30 106.31 -27.04
N ALA A 49 -72.41 106.76 -25.79
CA ALA A 49 -71.74 106.15 -24.64
C ALA A 49 -72.33 104.76 -24.33
N LEU A 50 -73.65 104.61 -24.38
CA LEU A 50 -74.34 103.34 -24.19
C LEU A 50 -73.99 102.33 -25.29
N SER A 51 -73.90 102.79 -26.54
CA SER A 51 -73.48 101.94 -27.66
C SER A 51 -71.99 101.55 -27.56
N ALA A 52 -71.12 102.45 -27.10
CA ALA A 52 -69.73 102.12 -26.78
C ALA A 52 -69.63 101.06 -25.65
N GLN A 53 -70.40 101.23 -24.58
CA GLN A 53 -70.46 100.27 -23.47
C GLN A 53 -71.04 98.91 -23.91
N GLN A 54 -72.01 98.88 -24.82
CA GLN A 54 -72.52 97.65 -25.43
C GLN A 54 -71.49 96.95 -26.33
N VAL A 55 -70.59 97.68 -26.97
CA VAL A 55 -69.46 97.10 -27.71
C VAL A 55 -68.44 96.49 -26.75
N GLU A 56 -68.11 97.19 -25.67
CA GLU A 56 -67.18 96.69 -24.65
C GLU A 56 -67.73 95.46 -23.91
N ILE A 57 -69.02 95.46 -23.53
CA ILE A 57 -69.69 94.29 -22.96
C ILE A 57 -69.65 93.10 -23.92
N ARG A 58 -69.86 93.32 -25.22
CA ARG A 58 -69.75 92.25 -26.23
C ARG A 58 -68.33 91.71 -26.33
N HIS A 59 -67.31 92.58 -26.32
CA HIS A 59 -65.91 92.17 -26.34
C HIS A 59 -65.53 91.39 -25.07
N LEU A 60 -65.99 91.82 -23.89
CA LEU A 60 -65.79 91.10 -22.63
C LEU A 60 -66.50 89.74 -22.61
N GLN A 61 -67.74 89.67 -23.14
CA GLN A 61 -68.47 88.41 -23.27
C GLN A 61 -67.77 87.43 -24.23
N GLU A 62 -67.18 87.95 -25.32
CA GLU A 62 -66.36 87.15 -26.23
C GLU A 62 -65.10 86.63 -25.53
N GLY A 63 -64.41 87.49 -24.78
CA GLY A 63 -63.24 87.10 -23.99
C GLY A 63 -63.56 86.04 -22.92
N ILE A 64 -64.69 86.17 -22.23
CA ILE A 64 -65.17 85.16 -21.28
C ILE A 64 -65.43 83.83 -22.00
N ARG A 65 -66.05 83.85 -23.19
CA ARG A 65 -66.32 82.65 -23.97
C ARG A 65 -65.02 81.96 -24.42
N HIS A 66 -64.03 82.73 -24.89
CA HIS A 66 -62.72 82.20 -25.25
C HIS A 66 -62.04 81.53 -24.05
N LEU A 67 -62.01 82.21 -22.90
CA LEU A 67 -61.44 81.67 -21.67
C LEU A 67 -62.19 80.41 -21.20
N GLN A 68 -63.51 80.33 -21.38
CA GLN A 68 -64.28 79.12 -21.06
C GLN A 68 -63.90 77.95 -21.95
N GLU A 69 -63.71 78.18 -23.25
CA GLU A 69 -63.30 77.12 -24.18
C GLU A 69 -61.85 76.68 -23.92
N GLU A 70 -60.95 77.61 -23.62
CA GLU A 70 -59.57 77.32 -23.23
C GLU A 70 -59.52 76.49 -21.93
N ASN A 71 -60.32 76.86 -20.91
CA ASN A 71 -60.42 76.08 -19.68
C ASN A 71 -60.96 74.67 -19.92
N LYS A 72 -61.92 74.51 -20.83
CA LYS A 72 -62.47 73.22 -21.21
C LYS A 72 -61.42 72.37 -21.95
N HIS A 73 -60.66 72.97 -22.87
CA HIS A 73 -59.55 72.30 -23.54
C HIS A 73 -58.48 71.84 -22.54
N LEU A 74 -58.03 72.73 -21.65
CA LEU A 74 -57.08 72.41 -20.59
C LEU A 74 -57.57 71.31 -19.66
N LEU A 75 -58.87 71.25 -19.36
CA LEU A 75 -59.44 70.16 -18.56
C LEU A 75 -59.34 68.81 -19.27
N LEU A 76 -59.64 68.78 -20.58
CA LEU A 76 -59.53 67.56 -21.39
C LEU A 76 -58.07 67.10 -21.51
N GLU A 77 -57.14 68.03 -21.71
CA GLU A 77 -55.71 67.74 -21.76
C GLU A 77 -55.19 67.22 -20.40
N ASN A 78 -55.61 67.83 -19.28
CA ASN A 78 -55.31 67.32 -17.94
C ASN A 78 -55.90 65.93 -17.69
N GLN A 79 -57.07 65.63 -18.25
CA GLN A 79 -57.67 64.30 -18.13
C GLN A 79 -56.90 63.26 -18.97
N ALA A 80 -56.51 63.61 -20.21
CA ALA A 80 -55.73 62.73 -21.08
C ALA A 80 -54.37 62.39 -20.47
N THR A 81 -53.64 63.41 -20.01
CA THR A 81 -52.35 63.23 -19.31
C THR A 81 -52.48 62.40 -18.04
N ARG A 82 -53.56 62.58 -17.25
CA ARG A 82 -53.84 61.71 -16.10
C ARG A 82 -54.04 60.24 -16.50
N THR A 83 -54.76 59.99 -17.59
CA THR A 83 -54.96 58.62 -18.09
C THR A 83 -53.64 57.98 -18.52
N GLU A 84 -52.77 58.73 -19.19
CA GLU A 84 -51.43 58.27 -19.58
C GLU A 84 -50.56 57.95 -18.36
N VAL A 85 -50.57 58.82 -17.34
CA VAL A 85 -49.85 58.58 -16.07
C VAL A 85 -50.34 57.30 -15.39
N VAL A 86 -51.65 57.05 -15.34
CA VAL A 86 -52.21 55.81 -14.77
C VAL A 86 -51.82 54.58 -15.58
N SER A 87 -51.76 54.69 -16.91
CA SER A 87 -51.28 53.62 -17.79
C SER A 87 -49.82 53.26 -17.49
N LEU A 88 -48.94 54.27 -17.46
CA LEU A 88 -47.53 54.08 -17.14
C LEU A 88 -47.33 53.53 -15.72
N GLN A 89 -48.12 53.97 -14.75
CA GLN A 89 -48.09 53.40 -13.40
C GLN A 89 -48.45 51.92 -13.39
N THR A 90 -49.41 51.49 -14.22
CA THR A 90 -49.80 50.08 -14.34
C THR A 90 -48.68 49.25 -14.94
N GLU A 91 -48.01 49.74 -15.98
CA GLU A 91 -46.84 49.08 -16.58
C GLU A 91 -45.68 48.98 -15.58
N VAL A 92 -45.40 50.05 -14.82
CA VAL A 92 -44.38 50.04 -13.76
C VAL A 92 -44.68 48.98 -12.70
N VAL A 93 -45.93 48.87 -12.24
CA VAL A 93 -46.33 47.84 -11.26
C VAL A 93 -46.19 46.43 -11.85
N SER A 94 -46.52 46.23 -13.12
CA SER A 94 -46.32 44.95 -13.82
C SER A 94 -44.84 44.55 -13.86
N LEU A 95 -43.96 45.48 -14.28
CA LEU A 95 -42.52 45.24 -14.31
C LEU A 95 -41.94 45.00 -12.92
N GLN A 96 -42.41 45.72 -11.90
CA GLN A 96 -42.02 45.48 -10.51
C GLN A 96 -42.40 44.05 -10.05
N THR A 97 -43.56 43.55 -10.46
CA THR A 97 -43.99 42.18 -10.14
C THR A 97 -43.10 41.13 -10.80
N GLU A 98 -42.74 41.33 -12.06
CA GLU A 98 -41.80 40.46 -12.78
C GLU A 98 -40.41 40.48 -12.16
N VAL A 99 -39.91 41.65 -11.76
CA VAL A 99 -38.63 41.79 -11.03
C VAL A 99 -38.65 41.01 -9.72
N VAL A 100 -39.74 41.08 -8.94
CA VAL A 100 -39.87 40.31 -7.68
C VAL A 100 -39.92 38.80 -7.95
N SER A 101 -40.58 38.38 -9.03
CA SER A 101 -40.61 36.97 -9.46
C SER A 101 -39.20 36.46 -9.79
N LEU A 102 -38.45 37.20 -10.61
CA LEU A 102 -37.07 36.85 -10.97
C LEU A 102 -36.14 36.85 -9.76
N GLN A 103 -36.30 37.81 -8.83
CA GLN A 103 -35.55 37.83 -7.58
C GLN A 103 -35.80 36.57 -6.73
N THR A 104 -37.04 36.08 -6.71
CA THR A 104 -37.39 34.84 -5.98
C THR A 104 -36.72 33.62 -6.61
N GLU A 105 -36.72 33.53 -7.94
CA GLU A 105 -36.03 32.45 -8.66
C GLU A 105 -34.51 32.49 -8.44
N VAL A 106 -33.91 33.68 -8.46
CA VAL A 106 -32.47 33.87 -8.15
C VAL A 106 -32.14 33.37 -6.74
N VAL A 107 -32.96 33.70 -5.74
CA VAL A 107 -32.76 33.22 -4.36
C VAL A 107 -32.93 31.70 -4.25
N SER A 108 -33.87 31.12 -5.00
CA SER A 108 -34.05 29.67 -5.07
C SER A 108 -32.80 28.98 -5.63
N LEU A 109 -32.29 29.46 -6.76
CA LEU A 109 -31.07 28.94 -7.39
C LEU A 109 -29.84 29.12 -6.50
N GLN A 110 -29.73 30.26 -5.80
CA GLN A 110 -28.66 30.47 -4.82
C GLN A 110 -28.69 29.44 -3.68
N THR A 111 -29.89 29.07 -3.22
CA THR A 111 -30.05 28.05 -2.18
C THR A 111 -29.62 26.66 -2.67
N GLU A 112 -29.98 26.30 -3.89
CA GLU A 112 -29.56 25.04 -4.51
C GLU A 112 -28.03 24.99 -4.72
N VAL A 113 -27.42 26.09 -5.16
CA VAL A 113 -25.96 26.21 -5.29
C VAL A 113 -25.27 25.99 -3.95
N VAL A 114 -25.77 26.59 -2.86
CA VAL A 114 -25.20 26.39 -1.51
C VAL A 114 -25.37 24.95 -1.03
N SER A 115 -26.50 24.30 -1.34
CA SER A 115 -26.72 22.88 -1.04
C SER A 115 -25.68 22.00 -1.75
N LEU A 116 -25.50 22.20 -3.07
CA LEU A 116 -24.53 21.44 -3.85
C LEU A 116 -23.08 21.70 -3.39
N GLN A 117 -22.76 22.94 -3.02
CA GLN A 117 -21.44 23.28 -2.44
C GLN A 117 -21.20 22.52 -1.13
N THR A 118 -22.22 22.33 -0.30
CA THR A 118 -22.12 21.58 0.96
C THR A 118 -21.86 20.09 0.68
N GLU A 119 -22.56 19.51 -0.30
CA GLU A 119 -22.34 18.12 -0.71
C GLU A 119 -20.94 17.88 -1.27
N VAL A 120 -20.44 18.81 -2.11
CA VAL A 120 -19.07 18.76 -2.63
C VAL A 120 -18.03 18.78 -1.51
N VAL A 121 -18.22 19.63 -0.49
CA VAL A 121 -17.32 19.66 0.67
C VAL A 121 -17.39 18.34 1.45
N SER A 122 -18.59 17.78 1.64
CA SER A 122 -18.75 16.48 2.30
C SER A 122 -17.99 15.37 1.56
N LEU A 123 -18.16 15.27 0.24
CA LEU A 123 -17.44 14.29 -0.58
C LEU A 123 -15.94 14.50 -0.54
N GLN A 124 -15.47 15.75 -0.53
CA GLN A 124 -14.04 16.04 -0.39
C GLN A 124 -13.48 15.52 0.93
N THR A 125 -14.21 15.65 2.04
CA THR A 125 -13.75 15.11 3.33
C THR A 125 -13.68 13.58 3.34
N GLU A 126 -14.59 12.89 2.65
CA GLU A 126 -14.55 11.44 2.51
C GLU A 126 -13.36 10.99 1.66
N VAL A 127 -13.08 11.69 0.56
CA VAL A 127 -11.89 11.46 -0.27
C VAL A 127 -10.60 11.64 0.53
N ASP A 128 -10.49 12.70 1.33
CA ASP A 128 -9.31 12.95 2.17
C ASP A 128 -9.11 11.86 3.23
N SER A 129 -10.21 11.35 3.80
CA SER A 129 -10.19 10.22 4.74
C SER A 129 -9.68 8.95 4.08
N LEU A 130 -10.23 8.58 2.92
CA LEU A 130 -9.82 7.41 2.16
C LEU A 130 -8.35 7.52 1.71
N GLN A 131 -7.91 8.71 1.32
CA GLN A 131 -6.52 8.94 0.93
C GLN A 131 -5.57 8.71 2.12
N THR A 132 -5.97 9.08 3.33
CA THR A 132 -5.20 8.81 4.55
C THR A 132 -5.11 7.31 4.84
N GLU A 133 -6.21 6.57 4.67
CA GLU A 133 -6.23 5.11 4.85
C GLU A 133 -5.34 4.39 3.83
N VAL A 134 -5.36 4.81 2.56
CA VAL A 134 -4.49 4.27 1.50
C VAL A 134 -3.01 4.45 1.85
N VAL A 135 -2.61 5.63 2.36
CA VAL A 135 -1.21 5.87 2.79
C VAL A 135 -0.83 5.00 3.98
N SER A 136 -1.75 4.78 4.93
CA SER A 136 -1.53 3.87 6.06
C SER A 136 -1.30 2.43 5.59
N LEU A 137 -2.17 1.92 4.71
CA LEU A 137 -2.05 0.58 4.14
C LEU A 137 -0.77 0.42 3.31
N GLN A 138 -0.39 1.45 2.55
CA GLN A 138 0.88 1.43 1.81
C GLN A 138 2.09 1.27 2.75
N THR A 139 2.07 1.96 3.89
CA THR A 139 3.13 1.86 4.90
C THR A 139 3.22 0.44 5.51
N GLU A 140 2.07 -0.19 5.76
CA GLU A 140 2.01 -1.57 6.25
C GLU A 140 2.55 -2.58 5.23
N VAL A 141 2.18 -2.42 3.94
CA VAL A 141 2.70 -3.23 2.84
C VAL A 141 4.22 -3.12 2.74
N ASP A 142 4.78 -1.91 2.83
CA ASP A 142 6.22 -1.69 2.77
C ASP A 142 6.94 -2.37 3.96
N SER A 143 6.33 -2.34 5.14
CA SER A 143 6.85 -3.03 6.34
C SER A 143 6.87 -4.56 6.15
N LEU A 144 5.78 -5.14 5.64
CA LEU A 144 5.68 -6.58 5.38
C LEU A 144 6.70 -7.03 4.33
N GLN A 145 6.88 -6.27 3.24
CA GLN A 145 7.88 -6.57 2.22
C GLN A 145 9.32 -6.58 2.75
N ASN A 146 9.64 -5.72 3.71
CA ASN A 146 10.97 -5.74 4.35
C ASN A 146 11.16 -6.96 5.25
N ASN A 147 10.12 -7.39 5.96
CA ASN A 147 10.16 -8.60 6.76
C ASN A 147 10.33 -9.85 5.89
N ASP A 148 9.63 -9.94 4.75
CA ASP A 148 9.76 -11.06 3.81
C ASP A 148 11.21 -11.17 3.29
N LYS A 149 11.82 -10.05 2.87
CA LYS A 149 13.23 -10.02 2.44
C LYS A 149 14.19 -10.48 3.55
N ALA A 150 13.94 -10.08 4.80
CA ALA A 150 14.76 -10.50 5.93
C ALA A 150 14.61 -12.01 6.21
N GLN A 151 13.41 -12.54 6.05
CA GLN A 151 13.11 -13.97 6.22
C GLN A 151 13.75 -14.81 5.11
N GLU A 152 13.71 -14.37 3.86
CA GLU A 152 14.40 -15.02 2.73
C GLU A 152 15.91 -15.13 2.99
N ALA A 153 16.56 -14.03 3.41
CA ALA A 153 17.98 -14.04 3.74
C ALA A 153 18.32 -14.95 4.92
N ALA A 154 17.42 -15.07 5.91
CA ALA A 154 17.59 -16.02 7.02
C ALA A 154 17.48 -17.48 6.55
N LEU A 155 16.57 -17.77 5.61
CA LEU A 155 16.38 -19.09 5.04
C LEU A 155 17.62 -19.55 4.25
N GLU A 156 18.20 -18.68 3.42
CA GLU A 156 19.44 -18.99 2.69
C GLU A 156 20.62 -19.32 3.62
N ARG A 157 20.75 -18.58 4.73
CA ARG A 157 21.77 -18.85 5.75
C ARG A 157 21.56 -20.21 6.41
N LEU A 158 20.31 -20.55 6.72
CA LEU A 158 19.98 -21.83 7.34
C LEU A 158 20.23 -23.00 6.39
N GLN A 159 19.89 -22.86 5.11
CA GLN A 159 20.18 -23.87 4.09
C GLN A 159 21.69 -24.09 3.91
N THR A 160 22.46 -23.00 3.88
CA THR A 160 23.94 -23.08 3.81
C THR A 160 24.49 -23.82 5.04
N SER A 161 24.05 -23.45 6.24
CA SER A 161 24.45 -24.11 7.50
C SER A 161 24.08 -25.61 7.53
N SER A 162 22.90 -25.98 7.01
CA SER A 162 22.47 -27.37 6.90
C SER A 162 23.42 -28.17 6.00
N SER A 163 23.71 -27.68 4.79
CA SER A 163 24.62 -28.36 3.85
C SER A 163 26.03 -28.56 4.42
N VAL A 164 26.56 -27.56 5.14
CA VAL A 164 27.86 -27.67 5.81
C VAL A 164 27.81 -28.72 6.92
N THR A 165 26.71 -28.76 7.68
CA THR A 165 26.53 -29.74 8.76
C THR A 165 26.39 -31.15 8.22
N GLU A 166 25.62 -31.33 7.14
CA GLU A 166 25.46 -32.61 6.44
C GLU A 166 26.83 -33.15 5.97
N HIS A 167 27.61 -32.35 5.25
CA HIS A 167 28.95 -32.76 4.82
C HIS A 167 29.88 -33.07 5.99
N LYS A 168 29.78 -32.33 7.10
CA LYS A 168 30.58 -32.62 8.31
C LYS A 168 30.16 -33.95 8.95
N VAL A 169 28.86 -34.24 8.98
CA VAL A 169 28.33 -35.51 9.51
C VAL A 169 28.76 -36.68 8.62
N GLU A 170 28.70 -36.53 7.29
CA GLU A 170 29.17 -37.54 6.34
C GLU A 170 30.67 -37.81 6.53
N ALA A 171 31.49 -36.76 6.60
CA ALA A 171 32.94 -36.88 6.81
C ALA A 171 33.28 -37.57 8.13
N LEU A 172 32.60 -37.22 9.23
CA LEU A 172 32.78 -37.87 10.52
C LEU A 172 32.31 -39.33 10.52
N THR A 173 31.23 -39.63 9.79
CA THR A 173 30.71 -40.99 9.65
C THR A 173 31.72 -41.85 8.88
N HIS A 174 32.29 -41.33 7.81
CA HIS A 174 33.33 -41.99 7.03
C HIS A 174 34.62 -42.20 7.85
N ASP A 175 35.08 -41.17 8.57
CA ASP A 175 36.25 -41.27 9.44
C ASP A 175 36.05 -42.32 10.54
N LYS A 176 34.84 -42.41 11.12
CA LYS A 176 34.50 -43.43 12.11
C LYS A 176 34.58 -44.86 11.55
N THR A 177 34.07 -45.11 10.34
CA THR A 177 34.09 -46.47 9.76
C THR A 177 35.50 -46.91 9.37
N VAL A 178 36.32 -45.99 8.86
CA VAL A 178 37.71 -46.26 8.47
C VAL A 178 38.60 -46.62 9.68
N ARG A 179 38.29 -46.10 10.87
CA ARG A 179 39.06 -46.35 12.10
C ARG A 179 38.63 -47.60 12.89
N GLN A 180 37.61 -48.31 12.46
CA GLN A 180 37.18 -49.56 13.10
C GLN A 180 37.77 -50.76 12.37
N VAL A 181 38.82 -51.35 12.93
CA VAL A 181 39.50 -52.52 12.36
C VAL A 181 39.65 -53.60 13.42
N ALA A 182 39.05 -54.75 13.20
CA ALA A 182 39.21 -55.92 14.05
C ALA A 182 38.89 -57.20 13.28
N PHE A 183 39.73 -58.21 13.41
CA PHE A 183 39.46 -59.54 12.90
C PHE A 183 39.75 -60.61 13.95
N SER A 184 39.01 -61.70 13.89
CA SER A 184 39.23 -62.88 14.73
C SER A 184 38.95 -64.12 13.90
N THR A 185 39.94 -65.01 13.81
CA THR A 185 39.91 -66.13 12.89
C THR A 185 40.44 -67.41 13.53
N ALA A 186 39.98 -68.56 13.03
CA ALA A 186 40.47 -69.88 13.38
C ALA A 186 40.91 -70.65 12.12
N LEU A 187 41.83 -71.61 12.30
CA LEU A 187 42.58 -72.18 11.18
C LEU A 187 41.67 -72.98 10.24
N VAL A 188 40.85 -73.86 10.79
CA VAL A 188 39.95 -74.75 10.02
C VAL A 188 38.52 -74.22 9.99
N GLU A 189 37.90 -74.24 8.80
CA GLU A 189 36.48 -73.88 8.60
C GLU A 189 35.52 -75.01 8.96
N SER A 190 35.81 -76.24 8.52
CA SER A 190 35.00 -77.45 8.79
C SER A 190 35.82 -78.72 8.56
N GLY A 191 35.32 -79.87 9.03
CA GLY A 191 35.93 -81.19 8.82
C GLY A 191 36.40 -81.86 10.11
N GLY A 192 37.09 -83.00 9.96
CA GLY A 192 37.70 -83.72 11.09
C GLY A 192 39.02 -83.10 11.56
N GLY A 193 39.63 -83.73 12.57
CA GLY A 193 40.97 -83.37 13.04
C GLY A 193 42.01 -83.46 11.95
N GLN A 194 42.80 -82.40 11.79
CA GLN A 194 43.77 -82.25 10.72
C GLN A 194 45.06 -81.63 11.24
N TRP A 195 46.18 -82.20 10.78
CA TRP A 195 47.51 -81.68 11.07
C TRP A 195 48.00 -80.84 9.89
N PHE A 196 48.58 -79.69 10.21
CA PHE A 196 49.27 -78.82 9.27
C PHE A 196 50.77 -78.96 9.49
N GLY A 197 51.49 -79.37 8.46
CA GLY A 197 52.90 -79.75 8.55
C GLY A 197 53.13 -81.19 9.06
N PRO A 198 54.38 -81.62 9.25
CA PRO A 198 55.60 -80.87 8.95
C PRO A 198 55.76 -80.62 7.45
N TYR A 199 56.00 -79.37 7.07
CA TYR A 199 56.34 -79.00 5.70
C TYR A 199 57.86 -78.95 5.51
N SER A 200 58.33 -79.07 4.27
CA SER A 200 59.75 -78.93 3.93
C SER A 200 60.23 -77.47 3.91
N THR A 201 59.31 -76.51 3.87
CA THR A 201 59.58 -75.07 3.87
C THR A 201 58.63 -74.35 4.81
N ASP A 202 58.99 -73.13 5.21
CA ASP A 202 58.11 -72.25 5.96
C ASP A 202 56.83 -71.97 5.15
N THR A 203 55.67 -72.12 5.79
CA THR A 203 54.36 -72.06 5.12
C THR A 203 53.48 -71.03 5.80
N THR A 204 52.89 -70.13 5.03
CA THR A 204 51.89 -69.18 5.54
C THR A 204 50.61 -69.93 5.87
N LEU A 205 50.12 -69.76 7.09
CA LEU A 205 48.86 -70.34 7.54
C LEU A 205 47.70 -69.49 7.08
N VAL A 206 46.70 -70.13 6.47
CA VAL A 206 45.49 -69.49 6.00
C VAL A 206 44.35 -69.86 6.94
N TYR A 207 43.97 -68.93 7.83
CA TYR A 207 42.89 -69.14 8.78
C TYR A 207 41.56 -68.92 8.07
N LYS A 208 40.84 -70.01 7.79
CA LYS A 208 39.66 -70.00 6.93
C LYS A 208 38.37 -69.67 7.67
N HIS A 209 38.29 -70.00 8.96
CA HIS A 209 37.11 -69.68 9.76
C HIS A 209 37.18 -68.24 10.25
N VAL A 210 36.31 -67.38 9.73
CA VAL A 210 36.26 -65.96 10.09
C VAL A 210 35.11 -65.69 11.04
N VAL A 211 35.42 -65.42 12.31
CA VAL A 211 34.42 -65.05 13.33
C VAL A 211 34.03 -63.58 13.19
N THR A 212 35.01 -62.71 12.93
CA THR A 212 34.80 -61.27 12.72
C THR A 212 35.87 -60.74 11.78
N ASN A 213 35.51 -59.77 10.93
CA ASN A 213 36.43 -59.09 10.02
C ASN A 213 35.97 -57.64 9.76
N THR A 214 35.77 -56.89 10.83
CA THR A 214 35.41 -55.47 10.77
C THR A 214 36.53 -54.68 10.10
N GLY A 215 36.18 -53.89 9.08
CA GLY A 215 37.14 -53.19 8.23
C GLY A 215 37.70 -54.03 7.08
N ASN A 216 37.29 -55.31 6.95
CA ASN A 216 37.68 -56.24 5.88
C ASN A 216 39.21 -56.31 5.65
N ALA A 217 39.99 -56.13 6.72
CA ALA A 217 41.44 -56.02 6.64
C ALA A 217 42.15 -57.38 6.57
N TYR A 218 41.47 -58.47 6.97
CA TYR A 218 41.99 -59.83 6.84
C TYR A 218 41.42 -60.53 5.59
N ASN A 219 42.28 -61.18 4.81
CA ASN A 219 41.88 -61.94 3.62
C ASN A 219 41.94 -63.47 3.89
N PRO A 220 40.78 -64.15 4.02
CA PRO A 220 40.71 -65.58 4.34
C PRO A 220 41.18 -66.51 3.22
N HIS A 221 41.43 -65.99 2.01
CA HIS A 221 42.01 -66.79 0.93
C HIS A 221 43.54 -66.84 0.99
N THR A 222 44.16 -65.88 1.68
CA THR A 222 45.63 -65.72 1.72
C THR A 222 46.22 -65.85 3.12
N GLY A 223 45.42 -65.69 4.18
CA GLY A 223 45.94 -65.68 5.56
C GLY A 223 46.52 -64.34 6.00
N ILE A 224 46.35 -63.29 5.19
CA ILE A 224 47.05 -62.02 5.34
C ILE A 224 46.11 -60.94 5.86
N PHE A 225 46.53 -60.28 6.94
CA PHE A 225 45.99 -58.99 7.36
C PHE A 225 46.75 -57.85 6.66
N THR A 226 46.04 -56.86 6.11
CA THR A 226 46.61 -55.64 5.53
C THR A 226 46.10 -54.43 6.30
N ALA A 227 46.98 -53.60 6.83
CA ALA A 227 46.61 -52.42 7.59
C ALA A 227 45.92 -51.38 6.69
N PRO A 228 44.64 -51.04 6.90
CA PRO A 228 43.94 -50.06 6.04
C PRO A 228 44.34 -48.62 6.36
N VAL A 229 44.82 -48.35 7.57
CA VAL A 229 45.27 -47.04 8.04
C VAL A 229 46.53 -47.17 8.87
N ARG A 230 47.26 -46.07 9.00
CA ARG A 230 48.39 -45.98 9.91
C ARG A 230 47.91 -45.99 11.37
N GLY A 231 48.46 -46.87 12.18
CA GLY A 231 48.02 -47.01 13.57
C GLY A 231 48.75 -48.08 14.36
N VAL A 232 48.48 -48.13 15.66
CA VAL A 232 49.00 -49.20 16.52
C VAL A 232 47.99 -50.34 16.55
N TYR A 233 48.42 -51.51 16.11
CA TYR A 233 47.60 -52.72 16.06
C TYR A 233 48.09 -53.71 17.10
N HIS A 234 47.16 -54.42 17.74
CA HIS A 234 47.48 -55.55 18.62
C HIS A 234 47.13 -56.85 17.91
N PHE A 235 48.08 -57.79 17.84
CA PHE A 235 47.88 -59.13 17.30
C PHE A 235 48.07 -60.17 18.37
N HIS A 236 47.24 -61.20 18.34
CA HIS A 236 47.32 -62.37 19.21
C HIS A 236 47.31 -63.63 18.35
N LEU A 237 48.23 -64.53 18.66
CA LEU A 237 48.37 -65.83 18.03
C LEU A 237 48.29 -66.90 19.11
N HIS A 238 47.39 -67.85 18.93
CA HIS A 238 47.33 -69.09 19.73
C HIS A 238 47.56 -70.28 18.81
N ILE A 239 48.45 -71.17 19.23
CA ILE A 239 48.73 -72.41 18.51
C ILE A 239 48.58 -73.61 19.44
N PHE A 240 48.15 -74.71 18.85
CA PHE A 240 47.90 -75.96 19.54
C PHE A 240 48.39 -77.13 18.72
N GLU A 241 48.87 -78.15 19.43
CA GLU A 241 49.20 -79.44 18.86
C GLU A 241 48.59 -80.57 19.70
N ASP A 242 48.00 -81.51 18.96
CA ASP A 242 47.38 -82.71 19.52
C ASP A 242 48.35 -83.88 19.41
N PHE A 243 48.63 -84.50 20.55
CA PHE A 243 49.37 -85.75 20.76
C PHE A 243 50.38 -86.12 19.64
N GLY A 244 51.66 -85.86 19.89
CA GLY A 244 52.74 -86.37 19.04
C GLY A 244 54.12 -85.87 19.44
N SER A 245 55.17 -86.59 19.01
CA SER A 245 56.58 -86.20 19.19
C SER A 245 57.02 -85.03 18.29
N TYR A 246 56.10 -84.11 17.97
CA TYR A 246 56.37 -82.95 17.12
C TYR A 246 56.32 -81.67 17.94
N SER A 247 57.26 -80.78 17.67
CA SER A 247 57.22 -79.42 18.20
C SER A 247 56.32 -78.54 17.34
N SER A 248 55.78 -77.48 17.94
CA SER A 248 54.95 -76.49 17.25
C SER A 248 55.60 -75.11 17.31
N ARG A 249 55.75 -74.48 16.15
CA ARG A 249 56.35 -73.15 16.03
C ARG A 249 55.68 -72.33 14.96
N VAL A 250 55.03 -71.26 15.36
CA VAL A 250 54.44 -70.30 14.42
C VAL A 250 54.93 -68.90 14.75
N SER A 251 55.32 -68.17 13.71
CA SER A 251 55.73 -66.77 13.80
C SER A 251 54.66 -65.84 13.29
N LEU A 252 54.48 -64.70 13.94
CA LEU A 252 53.88 -63.53 13.31
C LEU A 252 54.95 -62.80 12.50
N VAL A 253 54.64 -62.53 11.24
CA VAL A 253 55.54 -61.90 10.28
C VAL A 253 54.91 -60.61 9.78
N LYS A 254 55.66 -59.51 9.79
CA LYS A 254 55.30 -58.21 9.20
C LYS A 254 56.16 -57.95 7.98
N ASN A 255 55.57 -57.76 6.79
CA ASN A 255 56.31 -57.46 5.55
C ASN A 255 57.53 -58.38 5.31
N GLY A 256 57.37 -59.68 5.55
CA GLY A 256 58.47 -60.66 5.46
C GLY A 256 59.44 -60.69 6.65
N SER A 257 59.39 -59.72 7.56
CA SER A 257 60.21 -59.68 8.78
C SER A 257 59.49 -60.34 9.96
N LYS A 258 60.14 -61.33 10.57
CA LYS A 258 59.63 -62.02 11.75
C LYS A 258 59.54 -61.07 12.96
N MET A 259 58.41 -61.11 13.66
CA MET A 259 58.15 -60.27 14.82
C MET A 259 58.21 -61.05 16.14
N VAL A 260 57.22 -61.91 16.38
CA VAL A 260 57.11 -62.74 17.60
C VAL A 260 56.87 -64.20 17.22
N ILE A 261 57.19 -65.11 18.14
CA ILE A 261 57.07 -66.56 17.95
C ILE A 261 56.23 -67.14 19.08
N ALA A 262 55.21 -67.93 18.74
CA ALA A 262 54.61 -68.89 19.65
C ALA A 262 55.27 -70.25 19.42
N ASN A 263 55.82 -70.85 20.47
CA ASN A 263 56.61 -72.06 20.34
C ASN A 263 56.37 -73.02 21.50
N GLU A 264 56.18 -74.29 21.17
CA GLU A 264 56.00 -75.41 22.09
C GLU A 264 56.93 -76.55 21.64
N TYR A 265 57.60 -77.20 22.58
CA TYR A 265 58.57 -78.26 22.27
C TYR A 265 58.20 -79.55 22.97
N ASP A 266 58.10 -80.63 22.17
CA ASP A 266 58.11 -82.02 22.62
C ASP A 266 57.34 -82.27 23.93
N SER A 267 56.03 -82.01 23.88
CA SER A 267 55.13 -82.38 24.97
C SER A 267 54.71 -83.84 24.78
N SER A 268 54.87 -84.67 25.83
CA SER A 268 54.35 -86.05 25.86
C SER A 268 52.81 -86.13 25.87
N GLY A 269 52.12 -85.07 25.47
CA GLY A 269 50.68 -84.85 25.47
C GLY A 269 50.34 -83.58 24.67
N ASN A 270 49.15 -83.03 24.86
CA ASN A 270 48.73 -81.79 24.20
C ASN A 270 49.58 -80.60 24.63
N GLY A 271 50.00 -79.81 23.65
CA GLY A 271 50.81 -78.60 23.84
C GLY A 271 50.12 -77.39 23.25
N SER A 272 50.25 -76.24 23.90
CA SER A 272 49.72 -74.98 23.37
C SER A 272 50.67 -73.84 23.69
N ALA A 273 50.91 -72.97 22.72
CA ALA A 273 51.69 -71.76 22.91
C ALA A 273 50.91 -70.55 22.39
N SER A 274 51.13 -69.40 23.03
CA SER A 274 50.58 -68.13 22.55
C SER A 274 51.64 -67.06 22.57
N ASN A 275 51.54 -66.12 21.65
CA ASN A 275 52.30 -64.88 21.74
C ASN A 275 51.48 -63.73 21.14
N SER A 276 51.77 -62.52 21.57
CA SER A 276 51.07 -61.33 21.13
C SER A 276 52.00 -60.14 21.06
N MET A 277 51.64 -59.15 20.27
CA MET A 277 52.43 -57.93 20.12
C MET A 277 51.56 -56.78 19.67
N SER A 278 51.85 -55.59 20.23
CA SER A 278 51.37 -54.32 19.69
C SER A 278 52.45 -53.69 18.80
N VAL A 279 52.09 -53.29 17.58
CA VAL A 279 53.03 -52.77 16.59
C VAL A 279 52.42 -51.62 15.80
N LEU A 280 53.23 -50.59 15.51
CA LEU A 280 52.88 -49.54 14.57
C LEU A 280 52.95 -50.08 13.14
N LEU A 281 51.84 -49.99 12.43
CA LEU A 281 51.74 -50.33 11.01
C LEU A 281 51.47 -49.05 10.20
N GLU A 282 52.11 -48.97 9.04
CA GLU A 282 51.77 -48.02 7.99
C GLU A 282 50.61 -48.58 7.16
N ALA A 283 49.85 -47.72 6.49
CA ALA A 283 48.79 -48.19 5.59
C ALA A 283 49.40 -49.06 4.46
N GLY A 284 48.85 -50.25 4.27
CA GLY A 284 49.35 -51.25 3.33
C GLY A 284 50.35 -52.26 3.91
N ASP A 285 50.83 -52.07 5.15
CA ASP A 285 51.65 -53.08 5.83
C ASP A 285 50.86 -54.38 5.99
N VAL A 286 51.53 -55.52 5.77
CA VAL A 286 50.92 -56.85 5.86
C VAL A 286 51.43 -57.64 7.06
N VAL A 287 50.53 -58.35 7.74
CA VAL A 287 50.82 -59.23 8.88
C VAL A 287 50.18 -60.60 8.66
N TYR A 288 50.95 -61.67 8.86
CA TYR A 288 50.48 -63.04 8.65
C TYR A 288 51.24 -64.04 9.54
N ALA A 289 50.65 -65.22 9.74
CA ALA A 289 51.21 -66.29 10.55
C ALA A 289 51.95 -67.31 9.66
N VAL A 290 53.16 -67.69 10.06
CA VAL A 290 54.02 -68.63 9.32
C VAL A 290 54.39 -69.80 10.22
N LEU A 291 53.99 -71.01 9.80
CA LEU A 291 54.44 -72.27 10.39
C LEU A 291 55.84 -72.58 9.86
N TRP A 292 56.78 -72.85 10.77
CA TRP A 292 58.15 -73.15 10.39
C TRP A 292 58.28 -74.54 9.75
N SER A 293 59.22 -74.70 8.82
CA SER A 293 59.54 -76.00 8.22
C SER A 293 59.85 -77.04 9.31
N SER A 294 59.40 -78.28 9.12
CA SER A 294 59.53 -79.39 10.07
C SER A 294 58.72 -79.28 11.37
N TYR A 295 57.95 -78.20 11.60
CA TYR A 295 57.02 -78.07 12.72
C TYR A 295 55.59 -78.44 12.32
N ARG A 296 54.77 -78.83 13.29
CA ARG A 296 53.38 -79.25 13.07
C ARG A 296 52.43 -78.58 14.07
N ILE A 297 51.21 -78.34 13.64
CA ILE A 297 50.08 -77.93 14.49
C ILE A 297 48.84 -78.75 14.11
N TYR A 298 47.91 -78.86 15.04
CA TYR A 298 46.67 -79.61 14.87
C TYR A 298 45.49 -78.69 15.09
N ASP A 299 44.50 -78.77 14.22
CA ASP A 299 43.23 -78.09 14.43
C ASP A 299 42.04 -78.95 14.04
N ASN A 300 40.87 -78.58 14.56
CA ASN A 300 39.59 -79.19 14.22
C ASN A 300 38.46 -78.17 14.45
N THR A 301 37.20 -78.62 14.44
CA THR A 301 36.03 -77.75 14.66
C THR A 301 35.92 -77.13 16.07
N ASN A 302 36.83 -77.46 17.00
CA ASN A 302 36.95 -76.78 18.29
C ASN A 302 37.86 -75.53 18.20
N HIS A 303 38.46 -75.24 17.04
CA HIS A 303 39.17 -73.99 16.75
C HIS A 303 40.29 -73.67 17.75
N PHE A 304 41.22 -74.61 17.94
CA PHE A 304 42.32 -74.45 18.87
C PHE A 304 43.36 -73.43 18.38
N ASN A 305 43.53 -73.30 17.06
CA ASN A 305 44.48 -72.36 16.49
C ASN A 305 43.77 -71.09 16.08
N THR A 306 44.11 -69.97 16.72
CA THR A 306 43.48 -68.68 16.46
C THR A 306 44.50 -67.61 16.08
N PHE A 307 44.09 -66.74 15.16
CA PHE A 307 44.81 -65.54 14.79
C PHE A 307 43.84 -64.37 14.76
N SER A 308 44.08 -63.40 15.62
CA SER A 308 43.20 -62.25 15.80
C SER A 308 44.02 -60.98 15.92
N GLY A 309 43.42 -59.86 15.51
CA GLY A 309 44.05 -58.56 15.69
C GLY A 309 43.07 -57.41 15.54
N HIS A 310 43.40 -56.28 16.13
CA HIS A 310 42.57 -55.08 16.09
C HIS A 310 43.41 -53.81 16.18
N LEU A 311 42.87 -52.72 15.63
CA LEU A 311 43.42 -51.38 15.77
C LEU A 311 43.14 -50.86 17.18
N LEU A 312 44.17 -50.41 17.89
CA LEU A 312 44.03 -49.74 19.19
C LEU A 312 43.70 -48.26 18.99
N PHE A 313 44.50 -47.57 18.18
CA PHE A 313 44.31 -46.17 17.82
C PHE A 313 45.13 -45.82 16.57
N THR A 314 44.64 -44.85 15.80
CA THR A 314 45.36 -44.26 14.66
C THR A 314 46.41 -43.26 15.14
N VAL A 315 47.46 -43.03 14.34
CA VAL A 315 48.58 -42.11 14.63
C VAL A 315 48.81 -41.14 13.49
#